data_AF-A0A932VH87-F1
#
_entry.id   AF-A0A932VH87-F1
#
_cell.length_a   1.000
_cell.length_b   1.000
_cell.length_c   1.000
_cell.angle_alpha   90.00
_cell.angle_beta   90.00
_cell.angle_gamma   90.00
#
_symmetry.space_group_name_H-M   'P 1'
#
loop_
_entity.id
_entity.type
_entity.pdbx_description
1 polymer ?
#
loop_
_entity_poly.entity_id
_entity_poly.type
_entity_poly.pdbx_seq_one_letter_code
_entity_poly.pdbx_strand_id
1 'polypeptide(L)'
;MLVGFGATGLLAHRFLGGVVLLGVALAGGVLFEALIVGPFWRFLFRFASNPLVTLESAITDLATAVTSFDAQGQGLIAVDVDGQVVQCLATLRVEDKAAGRRVRSGDSVRIEDVDAARGRCTVSVPQR
;
A
#
# COMPACT_ATOMS: atom_id res chain seq x y z
N MET A 1 -1.83 -19.12 25.81
CA MET A 1 -1.02 -20.36 25.78
C MET A 1 -0.57 -20.67 27.21
N LEU A 2 -1.30 -21.56 27.90
CA LEU A 2 -1.12 -21.87 29.33
C LEU A 2 -0.10 -23.00 29.59
N VAL A 3 0.51 -23.55 28.53
CA VAL A 3 1.39 -24.73 28.61
C VAL A 3 2.84 -24.34 28.98
N GLY A 4 3.29 -23.14 28.61
CA GLY A 4 4.66 -22.66 28.91
C GLY A 4 4.89 -22.26 30.36
N PHE A 5 3.83 -21.94 31.10
CA PHE A 5 3.93 -21.53 32.51
C PHE A 5 4.26 -22.72 33.42
N GLY A 6 3.81 -23.93 33.07
CA GLY A 6 4.02 -25.14 33.86
C GLY A 6 5.43 -25.73 33.75
N ALA A 7 6.03 -25.71 32.56
CA ALA A 7 7.34 -26.32 32.33
C ALA A 7 8.49 -25.55 33.00
N THR A 8 8.44 -24.22 32.98
CA THR A 8 9.47 -23.36 33.57
C THR A 8 9.39 -23.33 35.10
N GLY A 9 8.18 -23.43 35.67
CA GLY A 9 7.98 -23.54 37.12
C GLY A 9 8.47 -24.86 37.72
N LEU A 10 8.37 -25.97 36.98
CA LEU A 10 8.80 -27.30 37.46
C LEU A 10 10.33 -27.45 37.53
N LEU A 11 11.06 -26.84 36.59
CA LEU A 11 12.54 -26.91 36.57
C LEU A 11 13.17 -25.95 37.60
N ALA A 12 12.52 -24.81 37.89
CA ALA A 12 13.05 -23.81 38.81
C ALA A 12 12.87 -24.17 40.29
N HIS A 13 11.89 -25.03 40.65
CA HIS A 13 11.65 -25.46 42.04
C HIS A 13 12.91 -26.03 42.71
N ARG A 14 13.82 -26.65 41.95
CA ARG A 14 14.94 -27.41 42.53
C ARG A 14 15.97 -26.54 43.28
N PHE A 15 16.04 -25.23 43.03
CA PHE A 15 17.15 -24.40 43.56
C PHE A 15 16.79 -23.11 44.31
N LEU A 16 15.59 -22.53 44.14
CA LEU A 16 15.27 -21.24 44.77
C LEU A 16 13.92 -21.29 45.52
N GLY A 17 13.92 -20.96 46.81
CA GLY A 17 12.70 -20.82 47.61
C GLY A 17 12.09 -19.41 47.51
N GLY A 18 10.76 -19.34 47.54
CA GLY A 18 10.00 -18.12 47.85
C GLY A 18 9.71 -17.16 46.69
N VAL A 19 9.36 -15.91 47.06
CA VAL A 19 8.83 -14.81 46.22
C VAL A 19 9.70 -14.50 44.98
N VAL A 20 11.01 -14.74 45.05
CA VAL A 20 11.95 -14.52 43.95
C VAL A 20 11.64 -15.43 42.75
N LEU A 21 11.20 -16.66 43.00
CA LEU A 21 10.88 -17.61 41.93
C LEU A 21 9.59 -17.23 41.20
N LEU A 22 8.63 -16.66 41.93
CA LEU A 22 7.40 -16.11 41.37
C LEU A 22 7.68 -14.88 40.50
N GLY A 23 8.61 -14.02 40.93
CA GLY A 23 9.09 -12.88 40.15
C GLY A 23 9.77 -13.29 38.85
N VAL A 24 10.67 -14.29 38.90
CA VAL A 24 11.37 -14.80 37.71
C VAL A 24 10.41 -15.54 36.76
N ALA A 25 9.44 -16.29 37.27
CA ALA A 25 8.45 -16.97 36.44
C ALA A 25 7.52 -15.98 35.72
N LEU A 26 7.05 -14.94 36.42
CA LEU A 26 6.27 -13.86 35.80
C LEU A 26 7.09 -13.08 34.78
N ALA A 27 8.31 -12.68 35.14
CA ALA A 27 9.18 -11.94 34.24
C ALA A 27 9.56 -12.76 33.00
N GLY A 28 9.87 -14.04 33.16
CA GLY A 28 10.17 -14.95 32.05
C GLY A 28 8.98 -15.17 31.12
N GLY A 29 7.76 -15.29 31.67
CA GLY A 29 6.54 -15.40 30.88
C GLY A 29 6.26 -14.13 30.06
N VAL A 30 6.31 -12.96 30.71
CA VAL A 30 6.08 -11.66 30.04
C VAL A 30 7.15 -11.38 29.00
N LEU A 31 8.43 -11.67 29.30
CA LEU A 31 9.53 -11.46 28.36
C LEU A 31 9.40 -12.38 27.15
N PHE A 32 9.07 -13.67 27.34
CA PHE A 32 8.87 -14.61 26.24
C PHE A 32 7.69 -14.20 25.34
N GLU A 33 6.58 -13.76 25.93
CA GLU A 33 5.43 -13.26 25.17
C GLU A 33 5.79 -12.00 24.37
N ALA A 34 6.47 -11.04 24.99
CA ALA A 34 6.86 -9.80 24.31
C ALA A 34 7.90 -10.05 23.20
N LEU A 35 8.88 -10.93 23.40
CA LEU A 35 9.97 -11.18 22.45
C LEU A 35 9.64 -12.19 21.36
N ILE A 36 8.59 -13.00 21.50
CA ILE A 36 8.21 -14.00 20.48
C ILE A 36 6.85 -13.69 19.90
N VAL A 37 5.81 -13.52 20.73
CA VAL A 37 4.44 -13.32 20.24
C VAL A 37 4.32 -11.96 19.56
N GLY A 38 4.88 -10.90 20.16
CA GLY A 38 4.92 -9.56 19.58
C GLY A 38 5.54 -9.52 18.17
N PRO A 39 6.81 -9.91 17.99
CA PRO A 39 7.45 -9.89 16.68
C PRO A 39 6.90 -10.94 15.73
N PHE A 40 6.38 -12.08 16.20
CA PHE A 40 5.71 -13.04 15.33
C PHE A 40 4.44 -12.45 14.71
N TRP A 41 3.60 -11.77 15.52
CA TRP A 41 2.45 -11.03 14.99
C TRP A 41 2.87 -9.91 14.06
N ARG A 42 3.89 -9.12 14.42
CA ARG A 42 4.41 -8.07 13.52
C ARG A 42 4.96 -8.64 12.22
N PHE A 43 5.60 -9.81 12.25
CA PHE A 43 6.12 -10.47 11.05
C PHE A 43 4.99 -11.01 10.17
N LEU A 44 3.98 -11.65 10.78
CA LEU A 44 2.80 -12.14 10.07
C LEU A 44 1.99 -10.99 9.46
N PHE A 45 1.81 -9.88 10.21
CA PHE A 45 1.15 -8.68 9.73
C PHE A 45 2.04 -7.78 8.84
N ARG A 46 3.37 -7.95 8.81
CA ARG A 46 4.24 -7.25 7.84
C ARG A 46 3.95 -7.71 6.41
N PHE A 47 3.42 -8.92 6.23
CA PHE A 47 2.91 -9.41 4.95
C PHE A 47 1.43 -9.07 4.73
N ALA A 48 0.70 -8.72 5.79
CA ALA A 48 -0.64 -8.19 5.69
C ALA A 48 -0.54 -6.68 5.42
N SER A 49 -0.46 -6.36 4.12
CA SER A 49 -0.82 -5.06 3.58
C SER A 49 0.22 -3.94 3.78
N ASN A 50 1.17 -3.84 2.85
CA ASN A 50 1.29 -2.53 2.23
C ASN A 50 -0.11 -2.30 1.61
N PRO A 51 -0.89 -1.28 2.02
CA PRO A 51 -2.20 -1.05 1.43
C PRO A 51 -1.99 -1.01 -0.08
N LEU A 52 -2.71 -1.88 -0.80
CA LEU A 52 -2.68 -1.88 -2.27
C LEU A 52 -2.91 -0.43 -2.68
N VAL A 53 -1.91 0.24 -3.25
CA VAL A 53 -2.10 1.54 -3.87
C VAL A 53 -2.89 1.22 -5.12
N THR A 54 -4.21 1.32 -4.99
CA THR A 54 -5.11 1.04 -6.09
C THR A 54 -5.08 2.20 -7.08
N LEU A 55 -5.57 2.02 -8.30
CA LEU A 55 -5.53 3.05 -9.37
C LEU A 55 -6.16 4.38 -8.92
N GLU A 56 -7.07 4.32 -7.95
CA GLU A 56 -7.76 5.43 -7.30
C GLU A 56 -6.82 6.28 -6.42
N SER A 57 -5.68 5.74 -5.97
CA SER A 57 -4.66 6.51 -5.26
C SER A 57 -3.71 7.26 -6.20
N ALA A 58 -3.73 6.97 -7.51
CA ALA A 58 -2.99 7.71 -8.53
C ALA A 58 -3.74 8.97 -9.02
N ILE A 59 -4.89 9.29 -8.43
CA ILE A 59 -5.53 10.60 -8.62
C ILE A 59 -4.51 11.65 -8.19
N THR A 60 -4.31 12.70 -9.00
CA THR A 60 -3.24 13.72 -8.93
C THR A 60 -1.84 13.39 -9.42
N ASP A 61 -1.53 12.13 -9.77
CA ASP A 61 -0.23 11.76 -10.34
C ASP A 61 -0.08 12.12 -11.82
N LEU A 62 1.18 12.28 -12.23
CA LEU A 62 1.56 12.52 -13.61
C LEU A 62 1.63 11.19 -14.35
N ALA A 63 0.84 11.08 -15.41
CA ALA A 63 0.88 9.97 -16.36
C ALA A 63 1.53 10.41 -17.67
N THR A 64 2.01 9.44 -18.44
CA THR A 64 2.61 9.70 -19.75
C THR A 64 1.67 9.24 -20.85
N ALA A 65 1.35 10.11 -21.81
CA ALA A 65 0.57 9.71 -22.98
C ALA A 65 1.36 8.74 -23.86
N VAL A 66 0.85 7.53 -24.06
CA VAL A 66 1.48 6.53 -24.95
C VAL A 66 1.08 6.80 -26.39
N THR A 67 -0.15 7.26 -26.60
CA THR A 67 -0.66 7.65 -27.92
C THR A 67 -1.04 9.12 -27.93
N SER A 68 -1.02 9.73 -29.13
CA SER A 68 -1.67 11.02 -29.32
C SER A 68 -3.18 10.91 -29.08
N PHE A 69 -3.78 11.94 -28.52
CA PHE A 69 -5.22 12.00 -28.31
C PHE A 69 -5.92 12.27 -29.65
N ASP A 70 -7.05 11.61 -29.88
CA ASP A 70 -7.86 11.75 -31.09
C ASP A 70 -8.69 13.06 -31.10
N ALA A 71 -9.52 13.25 -32.14
CA ALA A 71 -10.40 14.42 -32.25
C ALA A 71 -11.48 14.48 -31.15
N GLN A 72 -11.78 13.34 -30.54
CA GLN A 72 -12.71 13.17 -29.44
C GLN A 72 -12.04 13.46 -28.09
N GLY A 73 -10.72 13.62 -28.06
CA GLY A 73 -9.94 13.82 -26.85
C GLY A 73 -9.68 12.52 -26.09
N GLN A 74 -9.65 11.38 -26.77
CA GLN A 74 -9.36 10.07 -26.19
C GLN A 74 -7.97 9.61 -26.58
N GLY A 75 -7.26 8.96 -25.66
CA GLY A 75 -5.93 8.43 -25.91
C GLY A 75 -5.56 7.38 -24.86
N LEU A 76 -4.47 6.64 -25.08
CA LEU A 76 -3.91 5.75 -24.08
C LEU A 76 -2.84 6.48 -23.28
N ILE A 77 -2.93 6.35 -21.96
CA ILE A 77 -1.90 6.83 -21.04
C ILE A 77 -1.29 5.64 -20.31
N ALA A 78 -0.01 5.76 -19.98
CA ALA A 78 0.70 4.89 -19.07
C ALA A 78 0.68 5.54 -17.68
N VAL A 79 0.09 4.83 -16.74
CA VAL A 79 0.05 5.20 -15.32
C VAL A 79 0.97 4.23 -14.58
N ASP A 80 1.87 4.76 -13.77
CA ASP A 80 2.70 3.96 -12.88
C ASP A 80 1.96 3.79 -11.55
N VAL A 81 1.65 2.55 -11.19
CA VAL A 81 0.98 2.19 -9.94
C VAL A 81 1.91 1.22 -9.20
N ASP A 82 2.57 1.71 -8.15
CA ASP A 82 3.54 0.94 -7.35
C ASP A 82 4.68 0.28 -8.16
N GLY A 83 5.17 0.94 -9.22
CA GLY A 83 6.22 0.42 -10.10
C GLY A 83 5.71 -0.52 -11.19
N GLN A 84 4.38 -0.72 -11.27
CA GLN A 84 3.74 -1.41 -12.37
C GLN A 84 3.14 -0.38 -13.34
N VAL A 85 3.62 -0.39 -14.59
CA VAL A 85 3.07 0.44 -15.66
C VAL A 85 1.79 -0.19 -16.19
N VAL A 86 0.65 0.46 -15.96
CA VAL A 86 -0.68 0.07 -16.46
C VAL A 86 -1.12 1.04 -17.56
N GLN A 87 -1.66 0.49 -18.66
CA GLN A 87 -2.23 1.30 -19.73
C GLN A 87 -3.73 1.47 -19.53
N CYS A 88 -4.20 2.73 -19.53
CA CYS A 88 -5.61 3.06 -19.37
C CYS A 88 -6.09 3.98 -20.48
N LEU A 89 -7.39 3.89 -20.79
CA LEU A 89 -8.03 4.81 -21.72
C LEU A 89 -8.26 6.14 -21.02
N ALA A 90 -7.53 7.17 -21.45
CA ALA A 90 -7.68 8.53 -20.98
C ALA A 90 -8.68 9.30 -21.84
N THR A 91 -9.48 10.14 -21.20
CA THR A 91 -10.30 11.15 -21.84
C THR A 91 -9.88 12.52 -21.34
N LEU A 92 -9.63 13.45 -22.26
CA LEU A 92 -9.28 14.82 -21.94
C LEU A 92 -10.47 15.53 -21.32
N ARG A 93 -10.21 16.33 -20.27
CA ARG A 93 -11.22 17.17 -19.64
C ARG A 93 -11.90 18.08 -20.67
N VAL A 94 -13.20 18.27 -20.51
CA VAL A 94 -14.02 19.07 -21.44
C VAL A 94 -13.51 20.50 -21.56
N GLU A 95 -13.00 21.09 -20.48
CA GLU A 95 -12.41 22.43 -20.46
C GLU A 95 -11.14 22.53 -21.32
N ASP A 96 -10.21 21.58 -21.18
CA ASP A 96 -8.98 21.53 -21.98
C ASP A 96 -9.28 21.23 -23.46
N LYS A 97 -10.28 20.38 -23.71
CA LYS A 97 -10.78 20.10 -25.06
C LYS A 97 -11.39 21.34 -25.70
N ALA A 98 -12.20 22.10 -24.95
CA ALA A 98 -12.79 23.36 -25.41
C ALA A 98 -11.73 24.44 -25.67
N ALA A 99 -10.65 24.45 -24.90
CA ALA A 99 -9.48 25.29 -25.14
C ALA A 99 -8.62 24.84 -26.34
N GLY A 100 -8.99 23.75 -27.02
CA GLY A 100 -8.27 23.23 -28.19
C GLY A 100 -6.91 22.62 -27.88
N ARG A 101 -6.66 22.24 -26.61
CA ARG A 101 -5.38 21.64 -26.21
C ARG A 101 -5.28 20.23 -26.76
N ARG A 102 -4.09 19.89 -27.28
CA ARG A 102 -3.79 18.57 -27.83
C ARG A 102 -2.65 17.93 -27.06
N VAL A 103 -2.81 16.66 -26.74
CA VAL A 103 -1.81 15.82 -26.09
C VAL A 103 -1.22 14.88 -27.14
N ARG A 104 0.10 14.84 -27.25
CA ARG A 104 0.86 13.96 -28.13
C ARG A 104 1.46 12.80 -27.33
N SER A 105 1.88 11.75 -28.05
CA SER A 105 2.65 10.67 -27.43
C SER A 105 3.93 11.24 -26.80
N GLY A 106 4.21 10.83 -25.56
CA GLY A 106 5.31 11.32 -24.74
C GLY A 106 4.97 12.52 -23.84
N ASP A 107 3.82 13.17 -24.03
CA ASP A 107 3.43 14.31 -23.19
C ASP A 107 3.00 13.82 -21.80
N SER A 108 3.38 14.60 -20.77
CA SER A 108 2.89 14.38 -19.40
C SER A 108 1.50 14.96 -19.25
N VAL A 109 0.58 14.16 -18.70
CA VAL A 109 -0.79 14.55 -18.39
C VAL A 109 -1.06 14.32 -16.91
N ARG A 110 -1.92 15.15 -16.32
CA ARG A 110 -2.32 14.98 -14.92
C ARG A 110 -3.62 14.18 -14.87
N ILE A 111 -3.65 13.15 -14.02
CA ILE A 111 -4.87 12.39 -13.75
C ILE A 111 -5.71 13.17 -12.75
N GLU A 112 -6.93 13.52 -13.15
CA GLU A 112 -7.90 14.23 -12.29
C GLU A 112 -8.93 13.28 -11.69
N ASP A 113 -9.30 12.24 -12.44
CA ASP A 113 -10.31 11.27 -12.02
C ASP A 113 -10.03 9.90 -12.64
N VAL A 114 -10.38 8.84 -11.93
CA VAL A 114 -10.12 7.45 -12.32
C VAL A 114 -11.37 6.61 -12.06
N ASP A 115 -11.98 6.10 -13.12
CA ASP A 115 -13.01 5.06 -13.07
C ASP A 115 -12.33 3.69 -13.25
N ALA A 116 -11.87 3.12 -12.13
CA ALA A 116 -11.19 1.84 -12.12
C ALA A 116 -12.11 0.67 -12.54
N ALA A 117 -13.42 0.78 -12.31
CA ALA A 117 -14.39 -0.25 -12.72
C ALA A 117 -14.48 -0.35 -14.25
N ARG A 118 -14.22 0.74 -14.97
CA ARG A 118 -14.24 0.78 -16.44
C ARG A 118 -12.85 0.91 -17.09
N GLY A 119 -11.79 1.01 -16.29
CA GLY A 119 -10.43 1.24 -16.79
C GLY A 119 -10.28 2.58 -17.54
N ARG A 120 -11.05 3.60 -17.13
CA ARG A 120 -11.06 4.93 -17.77
C ARG A 120 -10.50 5.98 -16.83
N CYS A 121 -9.72 6.90 -17.38
CA CYS A 121 -9.16 8.02 -16.64
C CYS A 121 -9.59 9.33 -17.29
N THR A 122 -9.89 10.35 -16.48
CA THR A 122 -10.04 11.72 -16.96
C THR A 122 -8.75 12.47 -16.67
N VAL A 123 -8.19 13.10 -17.70
CA VAL A 123 -6.90 13.79 -17.59
C VAL A 123 -7.00 15.26 -18.00
N SER A 124 -6.13 16.07 -17.41
CA SER A 124 -5.94 17.48 -17.72
C SER A 124 -4.51 17.73 -18.24
N VAL A 125 -4.34 18.78 -19.03
CA VAL A 125 -2.99 19.19 -19.47
C VAL A 125 -2.37 20.06 -18.36
N PRO A 126 -1.24 19.65 -17.76
CA PRO A 126 -0.60 20.43 -16.71
C PRO A 126 -0.25 21.83 -17.25
N GLN A 127 -0.65 22.87 -16.52
CA GLN A 127 -0.28 24.25 -16.85
C GLN A 127 1.24 24.38 -16.66
N ARG A 128 1.93 24.80 -17.72
CA ARG A 128 3.38 25.05 -17.71
C ARG A 128 3.64 26.54 -17.56
#